data_AF-A0A1R4LSG1-F1
#
_entry.id   AF-A0A1R4LSG1-F1
#
_cell.length_a   1.000
_cell.length_b   1.000
_cell.length_c   1.000
_cell.angle_alpha   90.00
_cell.angle_beta   90.00
_cell.angle_gamma   90.00
#
_symmetry.space_group_name_H-M   'P 1'
#
loop_
_entity.id
_entity.type
_entity.pdbx_description
1 polymer ?
#
loop_
_entity_poly.entity_id
_entity_poly.type
_entity_poly.pdbx_seq_one_letter_code
_entity_poly.pdbx_strand_id
1 'polypeptide(L)'
;MSAEKTLLQGKSTMSYFHVTIKTRSSKGWFCIFKDLSASDLKKKLVKPYKLGKPIYYDGNILPPNEITQIKINETEKMHEEELKIVQDESYKEVQEFNRTSSSVVLISTGHGYSDYEINECGKDVTNSYISTGPGVGTAFTVAAEFIKHPWVVRVVGGLVFLAVAAYMGFK
;
A
#
# COMPACT_ATOMS: atom_id res chain seq x y z
N MET A 1 20.12 -8.35 -45.11
CA MET A 1 20.34 -8.22 -43.65
C MET A 1 19.84 -6.85 -43.19
N SER A 2 18.54 -6.67 -43.01
CA SER A 2 17.96 -5.45 -42.42
C SER A 2 16.51 -5.72 -42.00
N ALA A 3 16.30 -6.63 -41.05
CA ALA A 3 14.96 -7.01 -40.61
C ALA A 3 14.83 -7.33 -39.10
N GLU A 4 15.86 -7.10 -38.28
CA GLU A 4 15.83 -7.55 -36.87
C GLU A 4 16.09 -6.45 -35.82
N LYS A 5 16.18 -5.18 -36.20
CA LYS A 5 16.60 -4.12 -35.24
C LYS A 5 15.50 -3.17 -34.75
N THR A 6 14.21 -3.48 -34.91
CA THR A 6 13.12 -2.56 -34.51
C THR A 6 11.89 -3.23 -33.90
N LEU A 7 12.07 -4.25 -33.04
CA LEU A 7 10.96 -4.85 -32.26
C LEU A 7 11.33 -5.08 -30.79
N LEU A 8 12.04 -4.13 -30.18
CA LEU A 8 12.16 -4.04 -28.71
C LEU A 8 11.82 -2.61 -28.27
N GLN A 9 10.72 -2.08 -28.77
CA GLN A 9 10.06 -0.96 -28.15
C GLN A 9 9.37 -1.54 -26.91
N GLY A 10 9.99 -1.37 -25.74
CA GLY A 10 9.51 -1.90 -24.47
C GLY A 10 8.03 -1.59 -24.32
N LYS A 11 7.20 -2.64 -24.36
CA LYS A 11 5.78 -2.55 -24.08
C LYS A 11 5.67 -2.08 -22.64
N SER A 12 5.42 -0.78 -22.43
CA SER A 12 5.03 -0.28 -21.12
C SER A 12 3.68 -0.91 -20.81
N THR A 13 3.68 -2.05 -20.12
CA THR A 13 2.48 -2.59 -19.51
C THR A 13 1.95 -1.51 -18.57
N MET A 14 0.72 -1.07 -18.81
CA MET A 14 0.06 -0.11 -17.93
C MET A 14 -0.23 -0.84 -16.63
N SER A 15 0.48 -0.49 -15.56
CA SER A 15 0.23 -1.05 -14.24
C SER A 15 -0.87 -0.27 -13.51
N TYR A 16 -1.83 -1.00 -12.96
CA TYR A 16 -2.89 -0.48 -12.10
C TYR A 16 -2.64 -0.90 -10.66
N PHE A 17 -2.78 0.06 -9.74
CA PHE A 17 -2.58 -0.16 -8.31
C PHE A 17 -3.92 -0.12 -7.57
N HIS A 18 -4.18 -1.18 -6.82
CA HIS A 18 -5.38 -1.33 -6.00
C HIS A 18 -4.99 -1.36 -4.53
N VAL A 19 -5.78 -0.71 -3.69
CA VAL A 19 -5.48 -0.56 -2.28
C VAL A 19 -6.63 -1.10 -1.46
N THR A 20 -6.34 -2.11 -0.65
CA THR A 20 -7.26 -2.60 0.36
C THR A 20 -6.69 -2.38 1.75
N ILE A 21 -7.57 -2.25 2.72
CA ILE A 21 -7.19 -2.04 4.12
C ILE A 21 -8.03 -2.89 5.06
N LYS A 22 -7.49 -3.11 6.25
CA LYS A 22 -8.27 -3.42 7.44
C LYS A 22 -8.19 -2.25 8.41
N THR A 23 -9.31 -1.98 9.06
CA THR A 23 -9.37 -0.98 10.13
C THR A 23 -9.50 -1.68 11.47
N ARG A 24 -9.41 -0.93 12.57
CA ARG A 24 -9.67 -1.45 13.92
C ARG A 24 -11.14 -1.79 14.13
N SER A 25 -12.05 -1.07 13.46
CA SER A 25 -13.50 -1.29 13.54
C SER A 25 -13.99 -2.41 12.63
N SER A 26 -13.29 -2.68 11.51
CA SER A 26 -13.66 -3.73 10.55
C SER A 26 -12.85 -5.02 10.77
N LYS A 27 -13.53 -6.16 10.84
CA LYS A 27 -12.85 -7.47 10.81
C LYS A 27 -12.40 -7.87 9.40
N GLY A 28 -13.10 -7.39 8.37
CA GLY A 28 -12.84 -7.69 6.97
C GLY A 28 -11.92 -6.68 6.27
N TRP A 29 -11.37 -7.12 5.14
CA TRP A 29 -10.74 -6.24 4.16
C TRP A 29 -11.81 -5.46 3.39
N PHE A 30 -11.49 -4.24 3.00
CA PHE A 30 -12.27 -3.49 2.00
C PHE A 30 -11.34 -2.70 1.10
N CYS A 31 -11.76 -2.52 -0.15
CA CYS A 31 -11.02 -1.75 -1.14
C CYS A 31 -11.34 -0.26 -0.99
N ILE A 32 -10.31 0.58 -0.94
CA ILE A 32 -10.45 2.04 -0.79
C ILE A 32 -9.99 2.81 -2.03
N PHE A 33 -9.16 2.19 -2.87
CA PHE A 33 -8.75 2.76 -4.14
C PHE A 33 -8.60 1.66 -5.18
N LYS A 34 -9.13 1.93 -6.36
CA LYS A 34 -9.09 1.06 -7.53
C LYS A 34 -8.36 1.80 -8.66
N ASP A 35 -7.67 1.05 -9.51
CA ASP A 35 -7.14 1.52 -10.78
C ASP A 35 -6.23 2.75 -10.68
N LEU A 36 -5.49 2.89 -9.57
CA LEU A 36 -4.61 4.04 -9.40
C LEU A 36 -3.40 3.93 -10.31
N SER A 37 -2.96 5.07 -10.85
CA SER A 37 -1.59 5.19 -11.36
C SER A 37 -0.59 5.19 -10.19
N ALA A 38 0.68 4.87 -10.46
CA ALA A 38 1.74 4.97 -9.44
C ALA A 38 1.84 6.39 -8.83
N SER A 39 1.54 7.43 -9.63
CA SER A 39 1.56 8.82 -9.16
C SER A 39 0.40 9.13 -8.23
N ASP A 40 -0.80 8.62 -8.53
CA ASP A 40 -1.98 8.78 -7.71
C ASP A 40 -1.88 7.98 -6.43
N LEU A 41 -1.35 6.75 -6.48
CA LEU A 41 -1.06 5.94 -5.30
C LEU A 41 -0.16 6.72 -4.33
N LYS A 42 0.90 7.33 -4.84
CA LYS A 42 1.81 8.14 -4.01
C LYS A 42 1.11 9.35 -3.40
N LYS A 43 0.30 10.05 -4.18
CA LYS A 43 -0.38 11.28 -3.75
C LYS A 43 -1.53 11.02 -2.77
N LYS A 44 -2.37 10.03 -3.05
CA LYS A 44 -3.63 9.75 -2.33
C LYS A 44 -3.42 8.85 -1.12
N LEU A 45 -2.46 7.91 -1.16
CA LEU A 45 -2.22 6.97 -0.06
C LEU A 45 -0.85 7.17 0.59
N VAL A 46 0.24 6.99 -0.16
CA VAL A 46 1.58 6.80 0.43
C VAL A 46 2.04 8.05 1.18
N LYS A 47 1.91 9.22 0.57
CA LYS A 47 2.31 10.49 1.18
C LYS A 47 1.48 10.81 2.44
N PRO A 48 0.13 10.84 2.40
CA PRO A 48 -0.65 11.10 3.60
C PRO A 48 -0.40 10.06 4.70
N TYR A 49 -0.31 8.77 4.36
CA TYR A 49 0.01 7.71 5.31
C TYR A 49 1.36 7.93 6.02
N LYS A 50 2.44 8.17 5.24
CA LYS A 50 3.78 8.44 5.80
C LYS A 50 3.83 9.71 6.66
N LEU A 51 2.99 10.70 6.34
CA LEU A 51 2.85 11.93 7.11
C LEU A 51 1.91 11.80 8.31
N GLY A 52 1.24 10.66 8.51
CA GLY A 52 0.23 10.49 9.55
C GLY A 52 -1.02 11.36 9.34
N LYS A 53 -1.29 11.78 8.09
CA LYS A 53 -2.45 12.62 7.73
C LYS A 53 -3.66 11.77 7.31
N PRO A 54 -4.89 12.26 7.53
CA PRO A 54 -6.10 11.60 7.05
C PRO A 54 -6.04 11.28 5.55
N ILE A 55 -6.50 10.09 5.18
CA ILE A 55 -6.62 9.61 3.81
C ILE A 55 -8.07 9.80 3.37
N TYR A 56 -8.29 10.42 2.22
CA TYR A 56 -9.63 10.70 1.69
C TYR A 56 -9.95 9.72 0.56
N TYR A 57 -11.08 9.02 0.64
CA TYR A 57 -11.50 8.01 -0.34
C TYR A 57 -13.03 7.96 -0.41
N ASP A 58 -13.61 7.94 -1.60
CA ASP A 58 -15.06 7.81 -1.83
C ASP A 58 -15.97 8.66 -0.92
N GLY A 59 -15.56 9.92 -0.67
CA GLY A 59 -16.29 10.84 0.22
C GLY A 59 -16.11 10.60 1.73
N ASN A 60 -15.34 9.58 2.10
CA ASN A 60 -15.00 9.21 3.48
C ASN A 60 -13.61 9.73 3.86
N ILE A 61 -13.38 9.81 5.17
CA ILE A 61 -12.11 10.19 5.79
C ILE A 61 -11.62 8.99 6.60
N LEU A 62 -10.40 8.53 6.32
CA LEU A 62 -9.72 7.46 7.02
C LEU A 62 -8.56 8.01 7.86
N PRO A 63 -8.69 8.02 9.19
CA PRO A 63 -7.59 8.31 10.09
C PRO A 63 -6.50 7.22 10.01
N PRO A 64 -5.20 7.54 9.86
CA PRO A 64 -4.15 6.53 9.73
C PRO A 64 -3.97 5.63 10.95
N ASN A 65 -4.36 6.09 12.13
CA ASN A 65 -4.31 5.32 13.39
C ASN A 65 -5.39 4.23 13.48
N GLU A 66 -6.42 4.29 12.63
CA GLU A 66 -7.44 3.25 12.53
C GLU A 66 -7.00 2.09 11.64
N ILE A 67 -6.02 2.31 10.77
CA ILE A 67 -5.51 1.31 9.85
C ILE A 67 -4.67 0.28 10.59
N THR A 68 -5.07 -0.99 10.52
CA THR A 68 -4.35 -2.11 11.13
C THR A 68 -3.51 -2.87 10.10
N GLN A 69 -3.99 -2.98 8.87
CA GLN A 69 -3.28 -3.60 7.74
C GLN A 69 -3.57 -2.83 6.46
N ILE A 70 -2.57 -2.76 5.57
CA ILE A 70 -2.69 -2.23 4.22
C ILE A 70 -2.16 -3.29 3.27
N LYS A 71 -2.84 -3.46 2.13
CA LYS A 71 -2.30 -4.20 0.99
C LYS A 71 -2.39 -3.33 -0.26
N ILE A 72 -1.31 -3.32 -1.04
CA ILE A 72 -1.23 -2.65 -2.33
C ILE A 72 -0.91 -3.72 -3.38
N ASN A 73 -1.86 -3.99 -4.26
CA ASN A 73 -1.71 -4.95 -5.34
C ASN A 73 -1.46 -4.20 -6.65
N GLU A 74 -0.43 -4.62 -7.39
CA GLU A 74 -0.14 -4.19 -8.75
C GLU A 74 -0.69 -5.22 -9.74
N THR A 75 -1.44 -4.76 -10.73
CA THR A 75 -2.10 -5.61 -11.74
C THR A 75 -1.88 -5.04 -13.14
N GLU A 76 -1.98 -5.88 -14.16
CA GLU A 76 -1.84 -5.46 -15.57
C GLU A 76 -3.17 -4.96 -16.15
N LYS A 77 -4.30 -5.33 -15.55
CA LYS A 77 -5.64 -4.93 -15.98
C LYS A 77 -6.36 -4.12 -14.92
N MET A 78 -7.45 -3.49 -15.34
CA MET A 78 -8.31 -2.75 -14.43
C MET A 78 -9.00 -3.68 -13.43
N HIS A 79 -9.43 -3.12 -12.29
CA HIS A 79 -10.06 -3.81 -11.17
C HIS A 79 -11.21 -4.72 -11.61
N GLU A 80 -12.11 -4.20 -12.43
CA GLU A 80 -13.28 -4.96 -12.93
C GLU A 80 -12.86 -6.14 -13.82
N GLU A 81 -11.83 -5.97 -14.64
CA GLU A 81 -11.32 -7.04 -15.50
C GLU A 81 -10.63 -8.14 -14.71
N GLU A 82 -9.82 -7.78 -13.71
CA GLU A 82 -9.16 -8.74 -12.81
C GLU A 82 -10.19 -9.54 -12.01
N LEU A 83 -11.20 -8.87 -11.43
CA LEU A 83 -12.27 -9.56 -10.69
C LEU A 83 -13.12 -10.45 -11.58
N LYS A 84 -13.38 -10.03 -12.83
CA LYS A 84 -14.09 -10.87 -13.79
C LYS A 84 -13.34 -12.16 -14.11
N ILE A 85 -12.01 -12.13 -14.16
CA ILE A 85 -11.20 -13.35 -14.35
C ILE A 85 -11.40 -14.30 -13.17
N VAL A 86 -11.29 -13.78 -11.94
CA VAL A 86 -11.53 -14.57 -10.72
C VAL A 86 -12.95 -15.15 -10.71
N GLN A 87 -13.94 -14.36 -11.13
CA GLN A 87 -15.32 -14.81 -11.23
C GLN A 87 -15.50 -15.92 -12.26
N ASP A 88 -14.92 -15.76 -13.47
CA ASP A 88 -14.99 -16.74 -14.54
C ASP A 88 -14.28 -18.05 -14.16
N GLU A 89 -13.16 -17.97 -13.43
CA GLU A 89 -12.42 -19.13 -12.90
C GLU A 89 -13.23 -19.84 -11.81
N SER A 90 -13.72 -19.11 -10.82
CA SER A 90 -14.54 -19.68 -9.74
C SER A 90 -15.83 -20.32 -10.27
N TYR A 91 -16.47 -19.72 -11.27
CA TYR A 91 -17.65 -20.29 -11.91
C TYR A 91 -17.36 -21.60 -12.64
N LYS A 92 -16.19 -21.72 -13.29
CA LYS A 92 -15.76 -22.98 -13.92
C LYS A 92 -15.51 -24.06 -12.88
N GLU A 93 -14.84 -23.74 -11.78
CA GLU A 93 -14.57 -24.69 -10.69
C GLU A 93 -15.86 -25.24 -10.09
N VAL A 94 -16.84 -24.38 -9.81
CA VAL A 94 -18.15 -24.80 -9.28
C VAL A 94 -18.87 -25.72 -10.28
N GLN A 95 -18.83 -25.41 -11.57
CA GLN A 95 -19.43 -26.26 -12.59
C GLN A 95 -18.72 -27.61 -12.71
N GLU A 96 -17.39 -27.63 -12.68
CA GLU A 96 -16.61 -28.86 -12.78
C GLU A 96 -16.84 -29.76 -11.56
N PHE A 97 -16.91 -29.18 -10.36
CA PHE A 97 -17.28 -29.89 -9.14
C PHE A 97 -18.67 -30.53 -9.27
N ASN A 98 -19.66 -29.78 -9.76
CA ASN A 98 -21.04 -30.25 -9.92
C ASN A 98 -21.19 -31.31 -11.01
N ARG A 99 -20.33 -31.30 -12.04
CA ARG A 99 -20.30 -32.35 -13.08
C ARG A 99 -19.66 -33.64 -12.59
N THR A 100 -18.66 -33.54 -11.71
CA THR A 100 -17.86 -34.68 -11.27
C THR A 100 -18.45 -35.36 -10.03
N SER A 101 -19.18 -34.61 -9.20
CA SER A 101 -19.81 -35.13 -8.00
C SER A 101 -21.14 -35.83 -8.31
N SER A 102 -21.24 -37.11 -7.95
CA SER A 102 -22.43 -37.93 -8.21
C SER A 102 -23.52 -37.80 -7.14
N SER A 103 -23.23 -37.22 -5.98
CA SER A 103 -24.14 -37.16 -4.82
C SER A 103 -24.21 -35.79 -4.12
N VAL A 104 -23.34 -34.85 -4.47
CA VAL A 104 -23.26 -33.53 -3.82
C VAL A 104 -23.23 -32.45 -4.89
N VAL A 105 -24.10 -31.44 -4.76
CA VAL A 105 -24.11 -30.25 -5.60
C VAL A 105 -23.70 -29.06 -4.74
N LEU A 106 -22.68 -28.33 -5.17
CA LEU A 106 -22.28 -27.06 -4.61
C LEU A 106 -23.10 -25.93 -5.24
N ILE A 107 -23.95 -25.29 -4.44
CA ILE A 107 -24.66 -24.06 -4.81
C ILE A 107 -23.94 -22.91 -4.12
N SER A 108 -23.09 -22.21 -4.88
CA SER A 108 -22.32 -21.05 -4.43
C SER A 108 -22.34 -19.99 -5.52
N THR A 109 -22.30 -18.72 -5.12
CA THR A 109 -22.08 -17.61 -6.06
C THR A 109 -20.67 -17.61 -6.63
N GLY A 110 -19.72 -18.28 -5.96
CA GLY A 110 -18.29 -18.23 -6.28
C GLY A 110 -17.61 -16.99 -5.74
N HIS A 111 -16.37 -16.77 -6.18
CA HIS A 111 -15.52 -15.61 -5.88
C HIS A 111 -15.55 -14.57 -7.00
N GLY A 112 -14.94 -13.40 -6.78
CA GLY A 112 -14.81 -12.31 -7.77
C GLY A 112 -15.91 -11.26 -7.72
N TYR A 113 -16.78 -11.27 -6.71
CA TYR A 113 -17.90 -10.32 -6.58
C TYR A 113 -17.61 -9.17 -5.61
N SER A 114 -16.66 -9.37 -4.69
CA SER A 114 -16.35 -8.36 -3.68
C SER A 114 -15.09 -7.62 -4.05
N ASP A 115 -15.11 -6.28 -3.94
CA ASP A 115 -13.96 -5.45 -4.28
C ASP A 115 -12.68 -5.80 -3.51
N TYR A 116 -12.79 -6.37 -2.30
CA TYR A 116 -11.61 -6.76 -1.54
C TYR A 116 -10.90 -7.99 -2.12
N GLU A 117 -11.56 -8.78 -2.98
CA GLU A 117 -10.99 -10.01 -3.58
C GLU A 117 -9.86 -9.69 -4.56
N ILE A 118 -9.72 -8.42 -4.97
CA ILE A 118 -8.52 -7.91 -5.67
C ILE A 118 -7.22 -8.17 -4.88
N ASN A 119 -7.33 -8.45 -3.58
CA ASN A 119 -6.23 -8.91 -2.74
C ASN A 119 -5.55 -10.17 -3.25
N GLU A 120 -6.30 -11.02 -3.95
CA GLU A 120 -5.83 -12.30 -4.48
C GLU A 120 -5.28 -12.16 -5.91
N CYS A 121 -5.45 -10.98 -6.52
CA CYS A 121 -5.00 -10.68 -7.88
C CYS A 121 -3.65 -9.97 -7.90
N GLY A 122 -2.88 -10.21 -8.96
CA GLY A 122 -1.64 -9.48 -9.25
C GLY A 122 -0.54 -9.67 -8.21
N LYS A 123 0.38 -8.71 -8.15
CA LYS A 123 1.57 -8.73 -7.30
C LYS A 123 1.40 -7.82 -6.09
N ASP A 124 1.64 -8.35 -4.89
CA ASP A 124 1.74 -7.51 -3.69
C ASP A 124 3.02 -6.66 -3.74
N VAL A 125 2.83 -5.34 -3.77
CA VAL A 125 3.89 -4.33 -3.80
C VAL A 125 3.87 -3.42 -2.57
N THR A 126 3.15 -3.81 -1.52
CA THR A 126 2.96 -3.00 -0.31
C THR A 126 4.29 -2.51 0.25
N ASN A 127 5.25 -3.43 0.45
CA ASN A 127 6.56 -3.11 1.02
C ASN A 127 7.40 -2.17 0.15
N SER A 128 7.15 -2.09 -1.16
CA SER A 128 7.83 -1.17 -2.06
C SER A 128 7.39 0.29 -1.86
N TYR A 129 6.20 0.51 -1.30
CA TYR A 129 5.63 1.85 -1.08
C TYR A 129 5.56 2.22 0.41
N ILE A 130 5.15 1.27 1.26
CA ILE A 130 4.90 1.42 2.68
C ILE A 130 5.62 0.29 3.42
N SER A 131 6.69 0.64 4.13
CA SER A 131 7.49 -0.29 4.93
C SER A 131 7.51 0.03 6.43
N THR A 132 6.86 1.13 6.82
CA THR A 132 6.86 1.65 8.19
C THR A 132 5.43 2.01 8.62
N GLY A 133 5.23 2.14 9.93
CA GLY A 133 3.96 2.60 10.48
C GLY A 133 3.59 4.02 10.04
N PRO A 134 2.31 4.43 10.21
CA PRO A 134 1.86 5.75 9.82
C PRO A 134 2.62 6.84 10.59
N GLY A 135 2.98 7.93 9.92
CA GLY A 135 3.68 9.08 10.52
C GLY A 135 5.17 8.88 10.82
N VAL A 136 5.73 7.67 10.69
CA VAL A 136 7.15 7.39 11.01
C VAL A 136 8.08 7.72 9.83
N GLY A 137 7.57 7.63 8.60
CA GLY A 137 8.36 7.73 7.36
C GLY A 137 8.81 9.12 6.93
N THR A 138 8.87 10.13 7.81
CA THR A 138 9.37 11.47 7.46
C THR A 138 10.83 11.65 7.82
N ALA A 139 11.57 12.41 7.01
CA ALA A 139 12.95 12.78 7.31
C ALA A 139 13.08 13.52 8.66
N PHE A 140 12.02 14.22 9.09
CA PHE A 140 11.97 14.92 10.37
C PHE A 140 11.81 13.97 11.56
N THR A 141 11.00 12.90 11.46
CA THR A 141 10.91 11.88 12.53
C THR A 141 12.22 11.10 12.66
N VAL A 142 12.84 10.72 11.54
CA VAL A 142 14.15 10.06 11.55
C VAL A 142 15.20 10.99 12.18
N ALA A 143 15.28 12.26 11.77
CA ALA A 143 16.21 13.23 12.36
C ALA A 143 15.93 13.51 13.84
N ALA A 144 14.65 13.61 14.24
CA ALA A 144 14.26 13.77 15.64
C ALA A 144 14.63 12.56 16.49
N GLU A 145 14.57 11.35 15.94
CA GLU A 145 15.01 10.12 16.60
C GLU A 145 16.54 10.09 16.77
N PHE A 146 17.30 10.57 15.78
CA PHE A 146 18.74 10.77 15.90
C PHE A 146 19.11 11.81 16.97
N ILE A 147 18.39 12.94 17.08
CA ILE A 147 18.64 13.98 18.09
C ILE A 147 18.34 13.48 19.52
N LYS A 148 17.40 12.53 19.68
CA LYS A 148 17.05 11.95 20.99
C LYS A 148 18.10 10.99 21.54
N HIS A 149 19.13 10.64 20.77
CA HIS A 149 20.16 9.72 21.26
C HIS A 149 20.99 10.39 22.37
N PRO A 150 21.19 9.75 23.56
CA PRO A 150 21.83 10.41 24.71
C PRO A 150 23.21 11.01 24.45
N TRP A 151 23.98 10.47 23.49
CA TRP A 151 25.30 10.99 23.15
C TRP A 151 25.21 12.30 22.33
N VAL A 152 24.22 12.44 21.44
CA VAL A 152 24.03 13.65 20.62
C VAL A 152 23.63 14.81 21.52
N VAL A 153 22.70 14.59 22.44
CA VAL A 153 22.27 15.60 23.42
C VAL A 153 23.45 16.06 24.30
N ARG A 154 24.32 15.14 24.72
CA ARG A 154 25.52 15.48 25.49
C ARG A 154 26.51 16.33 24.71
N VAL A 155 26.77 16.00 23.44
CA VAL A 155 27.70 16.75 22.59
C VAL A 155 27.15 18.13 22.26
N VAL A 156 25.90 18.21 21.78
CA VAL A 156 25.26 19.49 21.41
C VAL A 156 25.06 20.36 22.65
N GLY A 157 24.58 19.78 23.75
CA GLY A 157 24.41 20.48 25.02
C GLY A 157 25.74 21.00 25.58
N GLY A 158 26.81 20.22 25.50
CA GLY A 158 28.16 20.65 25.90
C GLY A 158 28.69 21.80 25.05
N LEU A 159 28.49 21.76 23.73
CA LEU A 159 28.88 22.83 22.81
C LEU A 159 28.12 24.14 23.07
N VAL A 160 26.80 24.05 23.28
CA VAL A 160 25.97 25.21 23.62
C VAL A 160 26.38 25.78 24.98
N PHE A 161 26.62 24.92 25.97
CA PHE A 161 27.08 25.37 27.30
C PHE A 161 28.44 26.07 27.22
N LEU A 162 29.40 25.53 26.47
CA LEU A 162 30.70 26.18 26.27
C LEU A 162 30.57 27.51 25.55
N ALA A 163 29.71 27.62 24.54
CA ALA A 163 29.46 28.87 23.83
C ALA A 163 28.84 29.93 24.75
N VAL A 164 27.88 29.54 25.59
CA VAL A 164 27.25 30.44 26.58
C VAL A 164 28.23 30.83 27.67
N ALA A 165 29.01 29.89 28.21
CA ALA A 165 30.02 30.15 29.23
C ALA A 165 31.10 31.13 28.72
N ALA A 166 31.57 30.92 27.48
CA ALA A 166 32.52 31.82 26.83
C ALA A 166 31.92 33.22 26.58
N TYR A 167 30.65 33.30 26.17
CA TYR A 167 29.95 34.57 25.98
C TYR A 167 29.72 35.32 27.30
N MET A 168 29.43 34.60 28.39
CA MET A 168 29.25 35.17 29.73
C MET A 168 30.58 35.51 30.42
N GLY A 169 31.73 35.26 29.78
CA GLY A 169 33.05 35.59 30.32
C GLY A 169 33.51 34.68 31.46
N PHE A 170 32.91 33.49 31.61
CA PHE A 170 33.48 32.45 32.47
C PHE A 170 34.77 31.96 31.81
N LYS A 171 35.91 32.28 32.43
CA LYS A 171 37.25 31.87 32.02
C LYS A 171 37.81 30.85 33.00
#